data_AF-A0A2M7VKR3-F1
#
_entry.id   AF-A0A2M7VKR3-F1
#
_cell.length_a   1.000
_cell.length_b   1.000
_cell.length_c   1.000
_cell.angle_alpha   90.00
_cell.angle_beta   90.00
_cell.angle_gamma   90.00
#
_symmetry.space_group_name_H-M   'P 1'
#
loop_
_entity.id
_entity.type
_entity.pdbx_description
1 polymer ?
#
loop_
_entity_poly.entity_id
_entity_poly.type
_entity_poly.pdbx_seq_one_letter_code
_entity_poly.pdbx_strand_id
1 'polypeptide(L)'
;MTNNKFVRIYLNEILYQIQCAKDSFNSQDIDEFTRHHHFLIHCSNVYKILFPTITNKDNEKEKEIKENRNKFLKEYFNNYEKLLIDSSFMKIRNHLEHFNERLDKILIDCRGNVIDKNISIGGPLPIGGIPRDCFLRNIENGKFTLLGDECQIQKLWDSISKIENYIKNNPI
;
A
#
# COMPACT_ATOMS: atom_id res chain seq x y z
N MET A 1 -13.67 29.21 6.88
CA MET A 1 -14.62 28.07 7.08
C MET A 1 -14.59 27.04 5.95
N THR A 2 -14.18 27.38 4.72
CA THR A 2 -14.12 26.47 3.55
C THR A 2 -13.06 25.35 3.64
N ASN A 3 -11.93 25.58 4.33
CA ASN A 3 -10.87 24.56 4.48
C ASN A 3 -11.29 23.32 5.27
N ASN A 4 -12.25 23.46 6.20
CA ASN A 4 -12.58 22.38 7.13
C ASN A 4 -13.39 21.25 6.46
N LYS A 5 -14.30 21.61 5.53
CA LYS A 5 -15.12 20.63 4.79
C LYS A 5 -14.29 19.81 3.80
N PHE A 6 -13.34 20.44 3.10
CA PHE A 6 -12.52 19.78 2.09
C PHE A 6 -11.65 18.68 2.70
N VAL A 7 -11.11 18.94 3.88
CA VAL A 7 -10.26 18.00 4.58
C VAL A 7 -11.06 16.86 5.20
N ARG A 8 -12.22 17.14 5.79
CA ARG A 8 -13.09 16.09 6.35
C ARG A 8 -13.35 14.99 5.32
N ILE A 9 -13.45 15.33 4.03
CA ILE A 9 -13.56 14.33 2.95
C ILE A 9 -12.36 13.39 2.94
N TYR A 10 -11.12 13.90 2.99
CA TYR A 10 -9.92 13.06 3.01
C TYR A 10 -9.78 12.22 4.27
N LEU A 11 -10.11 12.76 5.45
CA LEU A 11 -10.05 11.97 6.68
C LEU A 11 -11.10 10.85 6.69
N ASN A 12 -12.32 11.14 6.23
CA ASN A 12 -13.37 10.14 6.08
C ASN A 12 -12.97 9.08 5.07
N GLU A 13 -12.38 9.48 3.94
CA GLU A 13 -11.89 8.55 2.93
C GLU A 13 -10.74 7.69 3.48
N ILE A 14 -9.80 8.26 4.24
CA ILE A 14 -8.75 7.49 4.92
C ILE A 14 -9.37 6.44 5.85
N LEU A 15 -10.32 6.82 6.69
CA LEU A 15 -11.00 5.89 7.58
C LEU A 15 -11.74 4.78 6.82
N TYR A 16 -12.42 5.14 5.72
CA TYR A 16 -13.11 4.18 4.86
C TYR A 16 -12.13 3.18 4.22
N GLN A 17 -11.02 3.67 3.65
CA GLN A 17 -10.00 2.80 3.07
C GLN A 17 -9.34 1.89 4.12
N ILE A 18 -9.12 2.39 5.34
CA ILE A 18 -8.61 1.56 6.44
C ILE A 18 -9.61 0.46 6.82
N GLN A 19 -10.89 0.79 6.90
CA GLN A 19 -11.94 -0.20 7.17
C GLN A 19 -11.96 -1.28 6.09
N CYS A 20 -11.98 -0.91 4.80
CA CYS A 20 -11.92 -1.87 3.70
C CYS A 20 -10.64 -2.73 3.73
N ALA A 21 -9.49 -2.16 4.11
CA ALA A 21 -8.26 -2.91 4.28
C ALA A 21 -8.41 -4.00 5.35
N LYS A 22 -8.95 -3.63 6.52
CA LYS A 22 -9.15 -4.55 7.65
C LYS A 22 -10.17 -5.64 7.35
N ASP A 23 -11.28 -5.28 6.71
CA ASP A 23 -12.32 -6.24 6.31
C ASP A 23 -11.77 -7.23 5.29
N SER A 24 -11.02 -6.76 4.30
CA SER A 24 -10.36 -7.61 3.31
C SER A 24 -9.35 -8.57 3.94
N PHE A 25 -8.57 -8.09 4.92
CA PHE A 25 -7.56 -8.90 5.59
C PHE A 25 -8.20 -9.99 6.49
N ASN A 26 -9.30 -9.67 7.16
CA ASN A 26 -10.00 -10.55 8.09
C ASN A 26 -11.05 -11.47 7.42
N SER A 27 -11.40 -11.22 6.16
CA SER A 27 -12.38 -12.03 5.44
C SER A 27 -11.95 -13.50 5.41
N GLN A 28 -12.87 -14.42 5.68
CA GLN A 28 -12.60 -15.87 5.59
C GLN A 28 -13.04 -16.46 4.25
N ASP A 29 -13.74 -15.67 3.43
CA ASP A 29 -14.42 -16.14 2.21
C ASP A 29 -13.52 -16.10 0.96
N ILE A 30 -12.33 -15.51 1.07
CA ILE A 30 -11.37 -15.36 -0.03
C ILE A 30 -10.00 -15.93 0.34
N ASP A 31 -9.26 -16.38 -0.68
CA ASP A 31 -7.93 -16.96 -0.49
C ASP A 31 -6.92 -15.95 0.06
N GLU A 32 -5.86 -16.46 0.67
CA GLU A 32 -4.87 -15.65 1.37
C GLU A 32 -4.19 -14.61 0.47
N PHE A 33 -3.92 -14.92 -0.79
CA PHE A 33 -3.36 -13.94 -1.72
C PHE A 33 -4.33 -12.83 -2.02
N THR A 34 -5.59 -13.18 -2.27
CA THR A 34 -6.63 -12.19 -2.55
C THR A 34 -6.85 -11.27 -1.34
N ARG A 35 -6.84 -11.81 -0.11
CA ARG A 35 -6.91 -10.99 1.13
C ARG A 35 -5.78 -10.00 1.23
N HIS A 36 -4.55 -10.47 1.09
CA HIS A 36 -3.36 -9.63 1.16
C HIS A 36 -3.31 -8.62 0.03
N HIS A 37 -3.70 -9.01 -1.19
CA HIS A 37 -3.75 -8.11 -2.33
C HIS A 37 -4.74 -6.96 -2.09
N HIS A 38 -5.98 -7.27 -1.71
CA HIS A 38 -6.98 -6.24 -1.39
C HIS A 38 -6.53 -5.34 -0.24
N PHE A 39 -5.97 -5.93 0.83
CA PHE A 39 -5.37 -5.17 1.93
C PHE A 39 -4.30 -4.17 1.44
N LEU A 40 -3.38 -4.61 0.58
CA LEU A 40 -2.32 -3.77 0.03
C LEU A 40 -2.84 -2.66 -0.90
N ILE A 41 -3.90 -2.93 -1.68
CA ILE A 41 -4.55 -1.93 -2.52
C ILE A 41 -5.17 -0.82 -1.66
N HIS A 42 -5.87 -1.16 -0.58
CA HIS A 42 -6.43 -0.17 0.32
C HIS A 42 -5.34 0.61 1.09
N CYS A 43 -4.28 -0.06 1.53
CA CYS A 43 -3.09 0.62 2.08
C CYS A 43 -2.46 1.59 1.07
N SER A 44 -2.44 1.23 -0.22
CA SER A 44 -1.93 2.07 -1.31
C SER A 44 -2.78 3.33 -1.48
N ASN A 45 -4.10 3.20 -1.36
CA ASN A 45 -5.01 4.34 -1.40
C ASN A 45 -4.81 5.28 -0.21
N VAL A 46 -4.70 4.75 1.02
CA VAL A 46 -4.35 5.55 2.21
C VAL A 46 -3.04 6.30 1.98
N TYR A 47 -2.01 5.61 1.49
CA TYR A 47 -0.72 6.23 1.18
C TYR A 47 -0.85 7.37 0.16
N LYS A 48 -1.59 7.16 -0.94
CA LYS A 48 -1.77 8.17 -2.00
C LYS A 48 -2.54 9.40 -1.53
N ILE A 49 -3.45 9.26 -0.56
CA ILE A 49 -4.15 10.39 0.04
C ILE A 49 -3.21 11.17 0.95
N LEU A 50 -2.47 10.48 1.82
CA LEU A 50 -1.51 11.10 2.72
C LEU A 50 -0.36 11.78 1.95
N PHE A 51 0.19 11.11 0.95
CA PHE A 51 1.40 11.58 0.26
C PHE A 51 1.06 11.85 -1.22
N PRO A 52 0.42 13.00 -1.55
CA PRO A 52 0.19 13.38 -2.94
C PRO A 52 1.50 13.45 -3.72
N THR A 53 1.54 12.81 -4.88
CA THR A 53 2.54 13.11 -5.90
C THR A 53 2.00 14.23 -6.79
N ILE A 54 2.74 15.33 -6.86
CA ILE A 54 2.53 16.39 -7.86
C ILE A 54 3.36 16.03 -9.09
N THR A 55 2.73 16.04 -10.26
CA THR A 55 3.36 15.67 -11.53
C THR A 55 3.23 16.80 -12.54
N ASN A 56 4.05 16.73 -13.60
CA ASN A 56 3.98 17.70 -14.70
C ASN A 56 2.68 17.60 -15.51
N LYS A 57 1.92 16.51 -15.34
CA LYS A 57 0.62 16.31 -16.00
C LYS A 57 -0.53 17.01 -15.26
N ASP A 58 -0.31 17.43 -14.01
CA ASP A 58 -1.36 18.07 -13.22
C ASP A 58 -1.59 19.51 -13.70
N ASN A 59 -2.86 19.90 -13.80
CA ASN A 59 -3.22 21.30 -14.04
C ASN A 59 -3.06 22.16 -12.76
N GLU A 60 -3.12 23.49 -12.89
CA GLU A 60 -2.91 24.42 -11.76
C GLU A 60 -3.86 24.16 -10.59
N LYS A 61 -5.13 23.88 -10.86
CA LYS A 61 -6.14 23.60 -9.81
C LYS A 61 -5.86 22.28 -9.08
N GLU A 62 -5.42 21.25 -9.80
CA GLU A 62 -5.05 19.96 -9.21
C GLU A 62 -3.81 20.10 -8.31
N LYS A 63 -2.82 20.89 -8.73
CA LYS A 63 -1.64 21.22 -7.92
C LYS A 63 -2.05 21.93 -6.64
N GLU A 64 -2.86 22.98 -6.74
CA GLU A 64 -3.37 23.73 -5.59
C GLU A 64 -4.12 22.82 -4.60
N ILE A 65 -4.99 21.94 -5.09
CA ILE A 65 -5.70 20.95 -4.27
C ILE A 65 -4.73 20.03 -3.52
N LYS A 66 -3.75 19.47 -4.23
CA LYS A 66 -2.75 18.54 -3.65
C LYS A 66 -1.89 19.24 -2.59
N GLU A 67 -1.49 20.48 -2.83
CA GLU A 67 -0.70 21.30 -1.91
C GLU A 67 -1.50 21.64 -0.64
N ASN A 68 -2.74 22.11 -0.80
CA ASN A 68 -3.63 22.42 0.32
C ASN A 68 -3.90 21.18 1.18
N ARG A 69 -4.16 20.04 0.55
CA ARG A 69 -4.31 18.75 1.24
C ARG A 69 -3.04 18.40 2.03
N ASN A 70 -1.87 18.46 1.40
CA ASN A 70 -0.59 18.12 2.03
C ASN A 70 -0.30 19.03 3.24
N LYS A 71 -0.50 20.34 3.07
CA LYS A 71 -0.33 21.32 4.15
C LYS A 71 -1.21 20.98 5.34
N PHE A 72 -2.51 20.79 5.10
CA PHE A 72 -3.43 20.48 6.18
C PHE A 72 -3.08 19.16 6.88
N LEU A 73 -2.87 18.08 6.12
CA LEU A 73 -2.64 16.77 6.73
C LEU A 73 -1.35 16.78 7.57
N LYS A 74 -0.32 17.52 7.16
CA LYS A 74 0.87 17.76 7.98
C LYS A 74 0.58 18.54 9.26
N GLU A 75 -0.28 19.55 9.22
CA GLU A 75 -0.69 20.30 10.41
C GLU A 75 -1.54 19.45 11.36
N TYR A 76 -2.45 18.63 10.82
CA TYR A 76 -3.36 17.79 11.58
C TYR A 76 -2.65 16.62 12.28
N PHE A 77 -1.75 15.93 11.56
CA PHE A 77 -0.98 14.83 12.09
C PHE A 77 0.37 15.35 12.61
N ASN A 78 0.43 15.65 13.90
CA ASN A 78 1.66 16.09 14.56
C ASN A 78 2.75 15.00 14.42
N ASN A 79 3.85 15.29 13.72
CA ASN A 79 4.86 14.31 13.26
C ASN A 79 4.38 13.37 12.13
N TYR A 80 3.85 13.95 11.04
CA TYR A 80 3.41 13.26 9.82
C TYR A 80 4.34 12.16 9.30
N GLU A 81 5.65 12.36 9.45
CA GLU A 81 6.69 11.42 9.01
C GLU A 81 6.68 10.10 9.80
N LYS A 82 6.21 10.10 11.05
CA LYS A 82 6.09 8.86 11.86
C LYS A 82 4.91 7.99 11.42
N LEU A 83 4.01 8.52 10.59
CA LEU A 83 2.92 7.79 9.95
C LEU A 83 3.33 7.21 8.59
N LEU A 84 4.59 7.43 8.18
CA LEU A 84 5.10 6.88 6.93
C LEU A 84 4.95 5.36 6.95
N ILE A 85 4.16 4.89 5.98
CA ILE A 85 4.08 3.49 5.65
C ILE A 85 5.47 3.06 5.16
N ASP A 86 5.97 1.92 5.67
CA ASP A 86 7.31 1.38 5.45
C ASP A 86 7.82 1.62 4.00
N SER A 87 9.06 2.09 3.83
CA SER A 87 9.62 2.40 2.50
C SER A 87 9.59 1.21 1.54
N SER A 88 9.62 -0.02 2.07
CA SER A 88 9.49 -1.24 1.28
C SER A 88 8.10 -1.37 0.63
N PHE A 89 7.05 -0.84 1.28
CA PHE A 89 5.72 -0.77 0.71
C PHE A 89 5.61 0.18 -0.47
N MET A 90 6.42 1.25 -0.53
CA MET A 90 6.40 2.17 -1.66
C MET A 90 6.72 1.45 -2.98
N LYS A 91 7.60 0.44 -2.92
CA LYS A 91 7.94 -0.39 -4.08
C LYS A 91 6.80 -1.33 -4.45
N ILE A 92 6.21 -2.02 -3.48
CA ILE A 92 5.03 -2.88 -3.69
C ILE A 92 3.88 -2.06 -4.28
N ARG A 93 3.63 -0.86 -3.76
CA ARG A 93 2.63 0.08 -4.28
C ARG A 93 2.86 0.41 -5.76
N ASN A 94 4.10 0.74 -6.12
CA ASN A 94 4.49 1.04 -7.49
C ASN A 94 4.28 -0.17 -8.41
N HIS A 95 4.61 -1.37 -7.93
CA HIS A 95 4.34 -2.61 -8.65
C HIS A 95 2.84 -2.87 -8.86
N LEU A 96 2.00 -2.60 -7.86
CA LEU A 96 0.54 -2.72 -7.99
C LEU A 96 -0.04 -1.72 -9.00
N GLU A 97 0.50 -0.51 -9.06
CA GLU A 97 0.05 0.55 -9.97
C GLU A 97 0.44 0.27 -11.43
N HIS A 98 1.63 -0.30 -11.66
CA HIS A 98 2.17 -0.58 -12.99
C HIS A 98 2.22 -2.09 -13.30
N PHE A 99 1.32 -2.87 -12.72
CA PHE A 99 1.43 -4.34 -12.71
C PHE A 99 1.55 -4.95 -14.12
N ASN A 100 0.83 -4.40 -15.11
CA ASN A 100 0.92 -4.82 -16.50
C ASN A 100 2.33 -4.60 -17.09
N GLU A 101 2.88 -3.38 -16.96
CA GLU A 101 4.22 -3.05 -17.47
C GLU A 101 5.30 -3.89 -16.79
N ARG A 102 5.09 -4.26 -15.53
CA ARG A 102 6.01 -5.11 -14.77
C ARG A 102 5.92 -6.57 -15.18
N LEU A 103 4.72 -7.05 -15.50
CA LEU A 103 4.52 -8.40 -16.02
C LEU A 103 5.22 -8.55 -17.38
N ASP A 104 5.07 -7.56 -18.27
CA ASP A 104 5.75 -7.54 -19.57
C ASP A 104 7.27 -7.59 -19.41
N LYS A 105 7.83 -6.83 -18.44
CA LYS A 105 9.27 -6.89 -18.12
C LYS A 105 9.71 -8.26 -17.66
N ILE A 106 8.94 -8.94 -16.80
CA ILE A 106 9.27 -10.31 -16.39
C ILE A 106 9.31 -11.25 -17.60
N LEU A 107 8.36 -11.13 -18.53
CA LEU A 107 8.32 -11.99 -19.73
C LEU A 107 9.54 -11.75 -20.65
N ILE A 108 10.09 -10.53 -20.65
CA ILE A 108 11.30 -10.18 -21.42
C ILE A 108 12.57 -10.62 -20.69
N ASP A 109 12.63 -10.42 -19.37
CA ASP A 109 13.87 -10.47 -18.58
C ASP A 109 14.09 -11.82 -17.86
N CYS A 110 13.03 -12.48 -17.35
CA CYS A 110 13.16 -13.75 -16.63
C CYS A 110 13.41 -14.88 -17.63
N ARG A 111 14.63 -15.42 -17.63
CA ARG A 111 15.08 -16.53 -18.51
C ARG A 111 14.64 -17.92 -18.01
N GLY A 112 13.62 -18.00 -17.15
CA GLY A 112 13.23 -19.22 -16.46
C GLY A 112 11.75 -19.25 -16.08
N ASN A 113 11.38 -20.21 -15.23
CA ASN A 113 10.00 -20.34 -14.76
C ASN A 113 9.63 -19.19 -13.82
N VAL A 114 8.44 -18.62 -14.04
CA VAL A 114 7.84 -17.65 -13.11
C VAL A 114 7.09 -18.43 -12.04
N ILE A 115 7.43 -18.17 -10.77
CA ILE A 115 6.67 -18.67 -9.62
C ILE A 115 5.62 -17.64 -9.24
N ASP A 116 4.38 -18.10 -9.12
CA ASP A 116 3.26 -17.25 -8.75
C ASP A 116 2.41 -17.89 -7.66
N LYS A 117 1.82 -17.03 -6.82
CA LYS A 117 0.96 -17.39 -5.70
C LYS A 117 1.53 -18.51 -4.81
N ASN A 118 2.79 -18.39 -4.40
CA ASN A 118 3.41 -19.35 -3.48
C ASN A 118 3.20 -18.96 -2.01
N ILE A 119 2.70 -19.88 -1.18
CA ILE A 119 2.57 -19.67 0.28
C ILE A 119 3.52 -20.64 0.98
N SER A 120 4.49 -20.10 1.72
CA SER A 120 5.35 -20.89 2.60
C SER A 120 5.10 -20.56 4.06
N ILE A 121 4.64 -21.57 4.81
CA ILE A 121 4.44 -21.50 6.26
C ILE A 121 5.46 -22.45 6.89
N GLY A 122 6.60 -21.92 7.36
CA GLY A 122 7.49 -22.68 8.25
C GLY A 122 8.67 -23.45 7.63
N GLY A 123 9.16 -23.08 6.44
CA GLY A 123 10.42 -23.62 5.92
C GLY A 123 10.90 -22.91 4.65
N PRO A 124 12.21 -22.97 4.32
CA PRO A 124 12.68 -22.47 3.04
C PRO A 124 11.97 -23.21 1.91
N LEU A 125 11.62 -22.46 0.85
CA LEU A 125 11.10 -23.05 -0.38
C LEU A 125 11.96 -24.26 -0.79
N PRO A 126 11.36 -25.42 -1.11
CA PRO A 126 12.10 -26.60 -1.57
C PRO A 126 12.82 -26.37 -2.92
N ILE A 127 12.70 -25.17 -3.48
CA ILE A 127 13.25 -24.77 -4.77
C ILE A 127 14.38 -23.77 -4.52
N GLY A 128 15.60 -24.29 -4.32
CA GLY A 128 16.82 -23.49 -4.32
C GLY A 128 17.18 -23.05 -5.73
N GLY A 129 17.75 -21.84 -5.87
CA GLY A 129 18.33 -21.38 -7.15
C GLY A 129 17.39 -20.60 -8.07
N ILE A 130 16.17 -20.26 -7.65
CA ILE A 130 15.29 -19.38 -8.43
C ILE A 130 15.62 -17.91 -8.13
N PRO A 131 15.93 -17.10 -9.16
CA PRO A 131 16.12 -15.67 -9.01
C PRO A 131 14.90 -14.99 -8.38
N ARG A 132 15.11 -14.03 -7.47
CA ARG A 132 14.03 -13.37 -6.72
C ARG A 132 13.01 -12.64 -7.62
N ASP A 133 13.49 -12.14 -8.75
CA ASP A 133 12.72 -11.47 -9.80
C ASP A 133 11.81 -12.42 -10.59
N CYS A 134 12.00 -13.74 -10.48
CA CYS A 134 11.07 -14.72 -11.04
C CYS A 134 9.93 -15.10 -10.06
N PHE A 135 9.86 -14.49 -8.86
CA PHE A 135 8.69 -14.58 -7.97
C PHE A 135 7.71 -13.45 -8.27
N LEU A 136 6.60 -13.78 -8.92
CA LEU A 136 5.52 -12.85 -9.20
C LEU A 136 4.77 -12.49 -7.91
N ARG A 137 4.26 -13.49 -7.17
CA ARG A 137 3.59 -13.30 -5.87
C ARG A 137 4.01 -14.40 -4.90
N ASN A 138 4.46 -14.02 -3.70
CA ASN A 138 4.82 -14.95 -2.64
C ASN A 138 4.41 -14.42 -1.27
N ILE A 139 3.98 -15.31 -0.37
CA ILE A 139 3.74 -15.02 1.05
C ILE A 139 4.58 -15.99 1.86
N GLU A 140 5.47 -15.45 2.69
CA GLU A 140 6.35 -16.23 3.54
C GLU A 140 6.55 -15.53 4.89
N ASN A 141 6.21 -16.21 5.98
CA ASN A 141 6.42 -15.71 7.36
C ASN A 141 5.90 -14.27 7.58
N GLY A 142 4.70 -13.95 7.08
CA GLY A 142 4.08 -12.63 7.18
C GLY A 142 4.68 -11.56 6.26
N LYS A 143 5.63 -11.94 5.39
CA LYS A 143 6.11 -11.09 4.30
C LYS A 143 5.32 -11.35 3.03
N PHE A 144 4.95 -10.27 2.36
CA PHE A 144 4.41 -10.34 1.01
C PHE A 144 5.46 -9.89 0.02
N THR A 145 5.71 -10.71 -1.00
CA THR A 145 6.62 -10.42 -2.11
C THR A 145 5.82 -10.21 -3.38
N LEU A 146 6.15 -9.13 -4.10
CA LEU A 146 5.66 -8.85 -5.44
C LEU A 146 6.84 -8.49 -6.32
N LEU A 147 7.09 -9.27 -7.37
CA LEU A 147 8.15 -9.02 -8.35
C LEU A 147 9.53 -8.85 -7.67
N GLY A 148 9.82 -9.70 -6.68
CA GLY A 148 11.07 -9.70 -5.91
C GLY A 148 11.22 -8.64 -4.82
N ASP A 149 10.34 -7.62 -4.77
CA ASP A 149 10.31 -6.68 -3.63
C ASP A 149 9.42 -7.22 -2.52
N GLU A 150 9.78 -6.93 -1.26
CA GLU A 150 9.12 -7.46 -0.06
C GLU A 150 8.51 -6.34 0.80
N CYS A 151 7.37 -6.63 1.44
CA CYS A 151 6.86 -5.83 2.54
C CYS A 151 6.38 -6.71 3.71
N GLN A 152 6.48 -6.15 4.91
CA GLN A 152 6.00 -6.79 6.14
C GLN A 152 4.54 -6.41 6.36
N ILE A 153 3.65 -7.38 6.26
CA ILE A 153 2.21 -7.13 6.37
C ILE A 153 1.84 -6.61 7.76
N GLN A 154 2.44 -7.15 8.82
CA GLN A 154 2.19 -6.68 10.17
C GLN A 154 2.58 -5.21 10.37
N LYS A 155 3.69 -4.75 9.79
CA LYS A 155 4.09 -3.34 9.88
C LYS A 155 3.07 -2.42 9.21
N LEU A 156 2.49 -2.86 8.08
CA LEU A 156 1.44 -2.11 7.39
C LEU A 156 0.18 -2.03 8.26
N TRP A 157 -0.22 -3.15 8.84
CA TRP A 157 -1.36 -3.24 9.75
C TRP A 157 -1.21 -2.27 10.93
N ASP A 158 -0.04 -2.27 11.57
CA ASP A 158 0.27 -1.38 12.69
C ASP A 158 0.25 0.09 12.25
N SER A 159 0.75 0.38 11.05
CA SER A 159 0.79 1.75 10.51
C SER A 159 -0.61 2.31 10.26
N ILE A 160 -1.47 1.56 9.57
CA ILE A 160 -2.85 2.00 9.30
C ILE A 160 -3.68 2.07 10.59
N SER A 161 -3.43 1.18 11.55
CA SER A 161 -4.13 1.22 12.84
C SER A 161 -3.72 2.44 13.68
N LYS A 162 -2.44 2.85 13.63
CA LYS A 162 -1.99 4.11 14.25
C LYS A 162 -2.68 5.32 13.63
N ILE A 163 -2.80 5.37 12.31
CA ILE A 163 -3.49 6.45 11.60
C ILE A 163 -4.96 6.52 12.02
N GLU A 164 -5.66 5.39 12.00
CA GLU A 164 -7.06 5.30 12.40
C GLU A 164 -7.28 5.79 13.83
N ASN A 165 -6.48 5.28 14.78
CA ASN A 165 -6.57 5.66 16.18
C ASN A 165 -6.30 7.16 16.38
N TYR A 166 -5.35 7.73 15.64
CA TYR A 166 -5.08 9.16 15.69
C TYR A 166 -6.30 9.97 15.24
N ILE A 167 -6.92 9.62 14.11
CA ILE A 167 -8.09 10.33 13.59
C ILE A 167 -9.27 10.22 14.56
N LYS A 168 -9.54 9.00 15.08
CA LYS A 168 -10.64 8.75 16.03
C LYS A 168 -10.48 9.53 17.33
N ASN A 169 -9.25 9.72 17.80
CA ASN A 169 -8.96 10.46 19.04
C ASN A 169 -8.87 11.98 18.85
N ASN A 170 -8.80 12.48 17.61
CA ASN A 170 -8.66 13.91 17.30
C ASN A 170 -9.69 14.36 16.26
N PRO A 171 -11.01 14.23 16.52
CA PRO A 171 -12.04 14.61 15.55
C PRO A 171 -11.98 16.12 15.23
N ILE A 172 -12.25 16.47 13.97
CA ILE A 172 -12.40 17.86 13.51
C ILE A 172 -13.86 18.31 13.64
#